data_AF-A0A6B9F8A8-F1
#
_entry.id   AF-A0A6B9F8A8-F1
#
_cell.length_a   1.000
_cell.length_b   1.000
_cell.length_c   1.000
_cell.angle_alpha   90.00
_cell.angle_beta   90.00
_cell.angle_gamma   90.00
#
_symmetry.space_group_name_H-M   'P 1'
#
loop_
_entity.id
_entity.type
_entity.pdbx_description
1 polymer ?
#
loop_
_entity_poly.entity_id
_entity_poly.type
_entity_poly.pdbx_seq_one_letter_code
_entity_poly.pdbx_strand_id
1 'polypeptide(L)' 'MRYVCPNGHTTWDRTNNHIWCRMCRRAAEHGEDFDPEHYELLDKATDETIPWSAVRLAEDEPHRHVK' A
#
# COMPACT_ATOMS: atom_id res chain seq x y z
N MET A 1 -9.15 1.20 -8.06
CA MET A 1 -8.25 1.62 -6.95
C MET A 1 -7.00 2.20 -7.58
N ARG A 2 -6.58 3.43 -7.20
CA ARG A 2 -5.40 4.09 -7.76
C ARG A 2 -4.10 3.55 -7.16
N TYR A 3 -4.04 3.45 -5.83
CA TYR A 3 -2.86 2.97 -5.10
C TYR A 3 -2.96 1.47 -4.83
N VAL A 4 -1.95 0.72 -5.23
CA VAL A 4 -1.87 -0.74 -5.14
C VAL A 4 -0.52 -1.16 -4.57
N CYS A 5 -0.40 -2.40 -4.09
CA CYS A 5 0.92 -2.92 -3.76
C CYS A 5 1.79 -3.04 -5.02
N PRO A 6 3.12 -3.19 -4.90
CA PRO A 6 4.03 -3.31 -6.05
C PRO A 6 3.64 -4.43 -7.03
N ASN A 7 2.99 -5.48 -6.54
CA ASN A 7 2.46 -6.59 -7.35
C ASN A 7 1.09 -6.32 -7.98
N GLY A 8 0.54 -5.11 -7.84
CA GLY A 8 -0.69 -4.68 -8.48
C GLY A 8 -2.00 -4.95 -7.72
N HIS A 9 -1.92 -5.52 -6.51
CA HIS A 9 -3.10 -5.86 -5.70
C HIS A 9 -3.65 -4.65 -4.94
N THR A 10 -4.98 -4.58 -4.81
CA THR A 10 -5.68 -3.49 -4.13
C THR A 10 -6.02 -3.80 -2.67
N THR A 11 -5.77 -5.02 -2.21
CA THR A 11 -6.14 -5.55 -0.89
C THR A 11 -4.95 -5.57 0.05
N TRP A 12 -4.38 -4.39 0.26
CA TRP A 12 -3.32 -4.16 1.24
C TRP A 12 -3.89 -3.41 2.45
N ASP A 13 -3.27 -3.65 3.61
CA ASP A 13 -3.57 -3.01 4.88
C ASP A 13 -2.34 -2.21 5.34
N ARG A 14 -2.56 -1.08 6.03
CA ARG A 14 -1.47 -0.24 6.56
C ARG A 14 -0.92 -0.82 7.86
N THR A 15 0.40 -0.81 8.03
CA THR A 15 1.06 -1.04 9.32
C THR A 15 1.76 0.24 9.77
N ASN A 16 2.51 0.19 10.87
CA ASN A 16 3.28 1.35 11.35
C ASN A 16 4.33 1.82 10.33
N ASN A 17 4.94 0.90 9.57
CA ASN A 17 6.14 1.21 8.77
C ASN A 17 6.09 0.73 7.31
N HIS A 18 5.08 -0.05 6.93
CA HIS A 18 4.95 -0.60 5.58
C HIS A 18 3.48 -0.89 5.26
N ILE A 19 3.20 -1.30 4.01
CA ILE A 19 1.94 -1.94 3.67
C ILE A 19 2.07 -3.45 3.75
N TRP A 20 0.98 -4.10 4.10
CA TRP A 20 0.89 -5.55 4.16
C TRP A 20 -0.19 -6.05 3.20
N CYS A 21 0.20 -6.83 2.19
CA CYS A 21 -0.71 -7.28 1.14
C CYS A 21 -1.26 -8.69 1.42
N ARG A 22 -2.59 -8.78 1.60
CA ARG A 22 -3.29 -10.05 1.84
C ARG A 22 -3.15 -11.05 0.69
N MET A 23 -3.08 -10.57 -0.55
CA MET A 23 -2.96 -11.43 -1.73
C MET A 23 -1.55 -11.98 -1.88
N CYS A 24 -0.52 -11.13 -1.71
CA CYS A 24 0.87 -11.57 -1.70
C CYS A 24 1.13 -12.57 -0.57
N ARG A 25 0.52 -12.37 0.61
CA ARG A 25 0.60 -13.34 1.70
C ARG A 25 0.02 -14.69 1.30
N ARG A 26 -1.17 -14.70 0.69
CA ARG A 26 -1.79 -15.95 0.24
C ARG A 26 -0.91 -16.66 -0.80
N ALA A 27 -0.36 -15.93 -1.75
CA ALA A 27 0.57 -16.46 -2.74
C ALA A 27 1.81 -17.08 -2.06
N ALA A 28 2.40 -16.39 -1.09
CA ALA A 28 3.48 -16.91 -0.26
C ALA A 28 3.08 -18.19 0.52
N GLU A 29 1.87 -18.22 1.10
CA GLU A 29 1.30 -19.42 1.75
C GLU A 29 1.12 -20.60 0.77
N HIS A 30 0.92 -20.32 -0.52
CA HIS A 30 0.86 -21.31 -1.59
C HIS A 30 2.24 -21.74 -2.14
N GLY A 31 3.33 -21.19 -1.60
CA GLY A 31 4.70 -21.51 -2.00
C GLY A 31 5.23 -20.69 -3.18
N GLU A 32 4.56 -19.59 -3.53
CA GLU A 32 5.06 -18.62 -4.50
C GLU A 32 6.07 -17.67 -3.85
N ASP A 33 7.03 -17.16 -4.64
CA ASP A 33 8.06 -16.24 -4.18
C ASP A 33 7.54 -14.79 -4.15
N PHE A 34 6.59 -14.52 -3.26
CA PHE A 34 6.06 -13.18 -3.02
C PHE A 34 6.32 -12.75 -1.58
N ASP A 35 6.82 -11.52 -1.42
CA ASP A 35 6.86 -10.87 -0.12
C ASP A 35 5.52 -10.15 0.15
N PRO A 36 4.85 -10.40 1.28
CA PRO A 36 3.62 -9.68 1.64
C PRO A 36 3.88 -8.28 2.19
N GLU A 37 5.09 -7.97 2.64
CA GLU A 37 5.48 -6.67 3.19
C GLU A 37 6.07 -5.80 2.08
N HIS A 38 5.53 -4.59 1.91
CA HIS A 38 6.07 -3.65 0.95
C HIS A 38 6.27 -2.26 1.56
N TYR A 39 7.43 -1.69 1.30
CA TYR A 39 7.81 -0.36 1.77
C TYR A 39 7.46 0.73 0.75
N GLU A 40 6.69 0.38 -0.27
CA GLU A 40 6.27 1.27 -1.35
C GLU A 40 4.87 0.89 -1.85
N LEU A 41 4.19 1.87 -2.43
CA LEU A 41 2.91 1.75 -3.12
C LEU A 41 3.10 2.07 -4.60
N LEU A 42 2.48 1.32 -5.48
CA LEU A 42 2.40 1.65 -6.90
C LEU A 42 1.19 2.56 -7.14
N ASP A 43 1.41 3.73 -7.72
CA ASP A 43 0.37 4.60 -8.24
C ASP A 43 0.03 4.21 -9.67
N LYS A 44 -1.09 3.51 -9.88
CA LYS A 44 -1.53 3.10 -11.23
C LYS A 44 -1.85 4.28 -12.17
N ALA A 45 -2.00 5.49 -11.66
CA ALA A 45 -2.26 6.65 -12.53
C ALA A 45 -1.00 7.15 -13.21
N THR A 46 0.16 7.05 -12.55
CA THR A 46 1.45 7.50 -13.08
C THR A 46 2.39 6.35 -13.41
N ASP A 47 2.05 5.13 -12.98
CA ASP A 47 2.88 3.92 -13.06
C ASP A 47 4.21 4.05 -12.27
N GLU A 48 4.20 4.87 -11.21
CA GLU A 48 5.37 5.12 -10.37
C GLU A 48 5.19 4.52 -8.97
N THR A 49 6.31 4.13 -8.35
CA THR A 49 6.31 3.68 -6.96
C THR A 49 6.58 4.84 -6.00
N ILE A 50 5.76 4.90 -4.95
CA ILE A 50 5.78 5.91 -3.90
C ILE A 50 6.26 5.21 -2.63
N PRO A 51 7.39 5.62 -2.02
CA PRO A 51 7.83 5.03 -0.77
C PRO A 51 6.81 5.29 0.34
N TRP A 52 6.53 4.28 1.17
CA TRP A 52 5.53 4.34 2.24
C TRP A 52 5.81 5.48 3.22
N SER A 53 7.08 5.78 3.48
CA SER A 53 7.51 6.91 4.31
C SER A 53 7.07 8.29 3.79
N ALA A 54 6.79 8.42 2.49
CA ALA A 54 6.26 9.62 1.87
C ALA A 54 4.72 9.64 1.77
N VAL A 55 4.06 8.52 2.08
CA VAL A 55 2.60 8.42 2.00
C VAL A 55 1.97 9.22 3.14
N ARG A 56 0.98 10.05 2.77
CA ARG A 56 0.12 10.79 3.69
C ARG A 56 -1.31 10.33 3.47
N LEU A 57 -1.95 9.87 4.54
CA LEU A 57 -3.32 9.37 4.47
C LEU A 57 -4.26 10.51 4.82
N ALA A 58 -5.37 10.62 4.08
CA ALA A 58 -6.29 11.75 4.22
C ALA A 58 -6.88 11.87 5.64
N GLU A 59 -6.89 10.78 6.42
CA GLU A 59 -7.35 10.73 7.81
C GLU A 59 -6.32 11.25 8.82
N ASP A 60 -5.04 11.31 8.44
CA ASP A 60 -3.97 11.90 9.26
C ASP A 60 -3.97 13.44 9.16
N GLU A 61 -4.74 14.02 8.23
CA GLU A 61 -4.95 15.47 8.17
C GLU A 61 -6.02 15.88 9.19
N PRO A 62 -5.72 16.81 10.13
CA PRO A 62 -6.75 17.32 11.03
C PRO A 62 -7.84 17.94 10.16
N HIS A 63 -9.06 17.40 10.26
CA HIS A 63 -10.24 17.92 9.58
C HIS A 63 -10.23 19.44 9.65
N ARG A 64 -9.96 20.09 8.53
CA ARG A 64 -10.01 21.55 8.42
C ARG A 64 -11.46 21.94 8.65
N HIS A 65 -11.80 22.29 9.88
CA HIS A 65 -13.05 22.96 10.20
C HIS A 65 -13.01 24.30 9.47
N VAL A 66 -13.68 24.35 8.31
CA VAL A 66 -14.06 25.61 7.68
C VAL A 66 -15.14 26.21 8.57
N LYS A 67 -14.79 27.29 9.28
CA LYS A 67 -15.77 28.16 9.94
C LYS A 67 -16.52 28.98 8.90
#